data_AF-A0A9D8JA34-F1
#
_entry.id   AF-A0A9D8JA34-F1
#
_cell.length_a   1.000
_cell.length_b   1.000
_cell.length_c   1.000
_cell.angle_alpha   90.00
_cell.angle_beta   90.00
_cell.angle_gamma   90.00
#
_symmetry.space_group_name_H-M   'P 1'
#
loop_
_entity.id
_entity.type
_entity.pdbx_description
1 polymer ?
#
loop_
_entity_poly.entity_id
_entity_poly.type
_entity_poly.pdbx_seq_one_letter_code
_entity_poly.pdbx_strand_id
1 'polypeptide(L)'
;MAQPSFYRATVSKGEDQVKLEWVRDTAFRFFLVVKDDVLRYRLHDVDLAINKCLALANRSEVRDALDCIELDRDALSLAASIVAACGKDPGFTPELMLELSWPLTF
;
A
#
# COMPACT_ATOMS: atom_id res chain seq x y z
N MET A 1 -23.76 19.70 -1.67
CA MET A 1 -23.89 18.40 -0.98
C MET A 1 -22.49 17.87 -0.71
N ALA A 2 -22.17 17.50 0.53
CA ALA A 2 -20.90 16.83 0.84
C ALA A 2 -20.92 15.43 0.22
N GLN A 3 -19.92 15.12 -0.60
CA GLN A 3 -19.78 13.80 -1.23
C GLN A 3 -18.99 12.86 -0.30
N PRO A 4 -19.34 11.57 -0.22
CA PRO A 4 -18.64 10.59 0.62
C PRO A 4 -17.14 10.48 0.32
N SER A 5 -16.32 10.29 1.36
CA SER A 5 -14.89 10.01 1.25
C SER A 5 -14.58 8.53 0.95
N PHE A 6 -15.57 7.65 1.14
CA PHE A 6 -15.39 6.20 1.00
C PHE A 6 -16.62 5.58 0.32
N TYR A 7 -16.37 4.77 -0.70
CA TYR A 7 -17.38 3.93 -1.34
C TYR A 7 -16.99 2.47 -1.14
N ARG A 8 -17.94 1.63 -0.77
CA ARG A 8 -17.72 0.19 -0.56
C ARG A 8 -18.75 -0.60 -1.34
N ALA A 9 -18.32 -1.65 -2.00
CA ALA A 9 -19.19 -2.64 -2.61
C ALA A 9 -18.71 -4.04 -2.24
N THR A 10 -19.64 -4.98 -2.23
CA THR A 10 -19.33 -6.39 -2.08
C THR A 10 -19.87 -7.11 -3.30
N VAL A 11 -19.00 -7.82 -4.02
CA VAL A 11 -19.35 -8.55 -5.24
C VAL A 11 -19.26 -10.04 -4.92
N SER A 12 -20.34 -10.78 -5.22
CA SER A 12 -20.43 -12.22 -4.95
C SER A 12 -20.66 -13.02 -6.23
N LYS A 13 -20.11 -14.23 -6.29
CA LYS A 13 -20.36 -15.22 -7.36
C LYS A 13 -20.38 -16.62 -6.75
N GLY A 14 -21.56 -17.23 -6.65
CA GLY A 14 -21.71 -18.49 -5.92
C GLY A 14 -21.35 -18.30 -4.44
N GLU A 15 -20.41 -19.09 -3.94
CA GLU A 15 -19.89 -18.98 -2.58
C GLU A 15 -18.74 -17.96 -2.44
N ASP A 16 -18.16 -17.51 -3.56
CA ASP A 16 -17.06 -16.55 -3.56
C ASP A 16 -17.57 -15.12 -3.34
N GLN A 17 -16.81 -14.34 -2.57
CA GLN A 17 -17.11 -12.94 -2.31
C GLN A 17 -15.83 -12.09 -2.24
N VAL A 18 -15.88 -10.91 -2.86
CA VAL A 18 -14.83 -9.90 -2.76
C VAL A 18 -15.41 -8.58 -2.28
N LYS A 19 -14.70 -7.94 -1.35
CA LYS A 19 -14.99 -6.59 -0.89
C LYS A 19 -14.15 -5.60 -1.68
N LEU A 20 -14.81 -4.64 -2.33
CA LEU A 20 -14.20 -3.52 -3.05
C LEU A 20 -14.37 -2.25 -2.22
N GLU A 21 -13.28 -1.50 -2.05
CA GLU A 21 -13.23 -0.28 -1.26
C GLU A 21 -12.52 0.82 -2.07
N TRP A 22 -13.22 1.92 -2.31
CA TRP A 22 -12.67 3.10 -2.98
C TRP A 22 -12.62 4.26 -1.98
N VAL A 23 -11.41 4.76 -1.75
CA VAL A 23 -11.20 5.99 -0.99
C VAL A 23 -11.09 7.13 -1.96
N ARG A 24 -11.86 8.18 -1.72
CA ARG A 24 -11.68 9.47 -2.36
C ARG A 24 -10.58 10.21 -1.61
N ASP A 25 -9.34 9.78 -1.78
CA ASP A 25 -8.18 10.49 -1.24
C ASP A 25 -7.51 11.34 -2.33
N THR A 26 -6.88 12.42 -1.88
CA THR A 26 -5.92 13.19 -2.68
C THR A 26 -4.74 12.26 -2.90
N ALA A 27 -4.43 11.94 -4.15
CA ALA A 27 -3.40 10.95 -4.44
C ALA A 27 -2.02 11.50 -4.05
N PHE A 28 -1.58 11.25 -2.81
CA PHE A 28 -0.18 11.33 -2.42
C PHE A 28 0.54 10.15 -3.09
N ARG A 29 0.98 10.38 -4.31
CA ARG A 29 1.70 9.43 -5.16
C ARG A 29 2.88 10.14 -5.81
N PHE A 30 3.97 9.42 -5.97
CA PHE A 30 5.16 9.90 -6.65
C PHE A 30 5.01 9.77 -8.16
N PHE A 31 4.30 8.74 -8.63
CA PHE A 31 4.14 8.45 -10.05
C PHE A 31 2.68 8.50 -10.50
N LEU A 32 2.48 8.59 -11.82
CA LEU A 32 1.14 8.48 -12.41
C LEU A 32 0.61 7.05 -12.25
N VAL A 33 -0.71 6.92 -12.21
CA VAL A 33 -1.35 5.59 -12.27
C VAL A 33 -1.04 4.91 -13.59
N VAL A 34 -0.86 3.60 -13.54
CA VAL A 34 -0.59 2.77 -14.72
C VAL A 34 -1.84 2.02 -15.11
N LYS A 35 -1.93 1.66 -16.39
CA LYS A 35 -3.07 0.89 -16.92
C LYS A 35 -3.03 -0.53 -16.36
N ASP A 36 -4.19 -1.03 -15.99
CA ASP A 36 -4.41 -2.40 -15.54
C ASP A 36 -5.45 -3.06 -16.44
N ASP A 37 -5.24 -4.32 -16.82
CA ASP A 37 -6.11 -4.99 -17.78
C ASP A 37 -7.46 -5.42 -17.16
N VAL A 38 -7.52 -5.55 -15.83
CA VAL A 38 -8.70 -6.01 -15.10
C VAL A 38 -9.49 -4.83 -14.55
N LEU A 39 -8.82 -3.97 -13.78
CA LEU A 39 -9.42 -2.85 -13.04
C LEU A 39 -9.22 -1.50 -13.75
N ARG A 40 -8.74 -1.50 -15.00
CA ARG A 40 -8.41 -0.33 -15.86
C ARG A 40 -7.20 0.46 -15.41
N TYR A 41 -7.06 0.74 -14.11
CA TYR A 41 -5.94 1.49 -13.56
C TYR A 41 -5.52 0.92 -12.21
N ARG A 42 -4.21 0.95 -11.96
CA ARG A 42 -3.59 0.63 -10.67
C ARG A 42 -2.51 1.66 -10.32
N LEU A 43 -2.05 1.62 -9.08
CA LEU A 43 -0.87 2.40 -8.68
C LEU A 43 0.37 1.91 -9.40
N HIS A 44 1.34 2.81 -9.61
CA HIS A 44 2.68 2.42 -10.01
C HIS A 44 3.31 1.51 -8.94
N ASP A 45 4.15 0.56 -9.34
CA ASP A 45 4.70 -0.45 -8.41
C ASP A 45 5.53 0.17 -7.28
N VAL A 46 6.24 1.26 -7.57
CA VAL A 46 6.92 2.08 -6.53
C VAL A 46 5.94 2.63 -5.50
N ASP A 47 4.82 3.22 -5.93
CA ASP A 47 3.81 3.74 -5.01
C ASP A 47 3.11 2.60 -4.23
N LEU A 48 3.00 1.42 -4.83
CA LEU A 48 2.50 0.21 -4.18
C LEU A 48 3.45 -0.25 -3.06
N ALA A 49 4.76 -0.30 -3.33
CA ALA A 49 5.79 -0.68 -2.36
C ALA A 49 5.81 0.26 -1.15
N ILE A 50 5.73 1.57 -1.39
CA ILE A 50 5.67 2.60 -0.35
C ILE A 50 4.41 2.43 0.50
N ASN A 51 3.25 2.22 -0.13
CA ASN A 51 2.01 1.99 0.59
C ASN A 51 2.04 0.71 1.43
N LYS A 52 2.76 -0.32 0.98
CA LYS A 52 2.93 -1.56 1.74
C LYS A 52 3.82 -1.38 2.95
N CYS A 53 4.88 -0.58 2.85
CA CYS A 53 5.68 -0.18 4.02
C CYS A 53 4.84 0.57 5.06
N LEU A 54 4.02 1.55 4.61
CA LEU A 54 3.11 2.29 5.50
C LEU A 54 2.04 1.38 6.12
N ALA A 55 1.52 0.42 5.37
CA ALA A 55 0.56 -0.56 5.88
C ALA A 55 1.23 -1.45 6.93
N LEU A 56 2.40 -2.00 6.65
CA LEU A 56 3.14 -2.89 7.55
C LEU A 56 3.50 -2.19 8.87
N ALA A 57 3.87 -0.91 8.82
CA ALA A 57 4.15 -0.12 10.03
C ALA A 57 2.89 0.18 10.87
N ASN A 58 1.70 0.22 10.25
CA ASN A 58 0.44 0.53 10.95
C ASN A 58 -0.36 -0.72 11.36
N ARG A 59 -0.12 -1.86 10.73
CA ARG A 59 -0.80 -3.13 11.03
C ARG A 59 0.13 -4.33 10.82
N SER A 60 0.13 -5.25 11.79
CA SER A 60 1.01 -6.42 11.78
C SER A 60 0.38 -7.61 11.04
N GLU A 61 0.21 -7.48 9.73
CA GLU A 61 -0.32 -8.55 8.86
C GLU A 61 0.82 -9.21 8.07
N VAL A 62 0.98 -10.54 8.19
CA VAL A 62 2.06 -11.30 7.53
C VAL A 62 2.12 -11.07 6.01
N ARG A 63 0.96 -10.88 5.36
CA ARG A 63 0.88 -10.61 3.93
C ARG A 63 1.57 -9.30 3.51
N ASP A 64 1.52 -8.26 4.35
CA ASP A 64 2.13 -6.97 4.01
C ASP A 64 3.67 -7.09 4.07
N ALA A 65 4.21 -7.96 4.93
CA ALA A 65 5.64 -8.30 4.93
C ALA A 65 6.06 -9.08 3.68
N LEU A 66 5.26 -10.06 3.24
CA LEU A 66 5.52 -10.80 2.00
C LEU A 66 5.48 -9.87 0.78
N ASP A 67 4.50 -8.97 0.72
CA ASP A 67 4.39 -7.99 -0.36
C ASP A 67 5.61 -7.05 -0.39
N CYS A 68 6.12 -6.61 0.78
CA CYS A 68 7.35 -5.81 0.85
C CYS A 68 8.58 -6.58 0.35
N ILE A 69 8.70 -7.88 0.67
CA ILE A 69 9.82 -8.72 0.20
C ILE A 69 9.78 -8.92 -1.32
N GLU A 70 8.59 -9.08 -1.89
CA GLU A 70 8.42 -9.23 -3.34
C GLU A 70 8.75 -7.91 -4.05
N LEU A 71 8.20 -6.80 -3.56
CA LEU A 71 8.39 -5.48 -4.16
C LEU A 71 9.81 -4.93 -3.99
N ASP A 72 10.56 -5.38 -2.96
CA ASP A 72 12.00 -5.09 -2.82
C ASP A 72 12.81 -5.60 -4.03
N ARG A 73 12.40 -6.74 -4.61
CA ARG A 73 13.07 -7.35 -5.75
C ARG A 73 12.68 -6.69 -7.08
N ASP A 74 11.40 -6.38 -7.23
CA ASP A 74 10.81 -6.10 -8.54
C ASP A 74 10.43 -4.63 -8.77
N ALA A 75 10.31 -3.82 -7.70
CA ALA A 75 9.78 -2.47 -7.80
C ALA A 75 10.71 -1.39 -7.22
N LEU A 76 10.99 -1.45 -5.93
CA LEU A 76 11.81 -0.47 -5.23
C LEU A 76 12.37 -1.12 -3.96
N SER A 77 13.67 -0.98 -3.71
CA SER A 77 14.29 -1.56 -2.53
C SER A 77 13.58 -1.13 -1.24
N LEU A 78 13.54 -2.02 -0.26
CA LEU A 78 12.87 -1.81 1.02
C LEU A 78 13.38 -0.55 1.71
N ALA A 79 14.70 -0.32 1.69
CA ALA A 79 15.31 0.88 2.24
C ALA A 79 14.80 2.17 1.56
N ALA A 80 14.73 2.20 0.23
CA ALA A 80 14.22 3.37 -0.49
C ALA A 80 12.70 3.55 -0.27
N SER A 81 11.96 2.45 -0.20
CA SER A 81 10.52 2.46 0.08
C SER A 81 10.21 3.02 1.47
N ILE A 82 10.99 2.65 2.50
CA ILE A 82 10.87 3.19 3.86
C ILE A 82 11.14 4.70 3.88
N VAL A 83 12.23 5.16 3.26
CA VAL A 83 12.55 6.60 3.22
C VAL A 83 11.45 7.39 2.51
N ALA A 84 10.95 6.88 1.37
CA ALA A 84 9.86 7.53 0.64
C ALA A 84 8.52 7.51 1.42
N ALA A 85 8.27 6.46 2.20
CA ALA A 85 7.11 6.37 3.09
C ALA A 85 7.13 7.45 4.17
N CYS A 86 8.28 7.71 4.81
CA CYS A 86 8.42 8.82 5.76
C CYS A 86 8.17 10.20 5.12
N GLY A 87 8.52 10.37 3.84
CA GLY A 87 8.18 11.58 3.09
C GLY A 87 6.68 11.75 2.83
N LYS A 88 5.92 10.65 2.80
CA LYS A 88 4.48 10.62 2.58
C LYS A 88 3.68 10.76 3.87
N ASP A 89 4.19 10.21 4.97
CA ASP A 89 3.61 10.34 6.31
C ASP A 89 4.68 10.87 7.28
N PRO A 90 4.68 12.19 7.55
CA PRO A 90 5.66 12.84 8.42
C PRO A 90 5.66 12.35 9.88
N GLY A 91 4.68 11.53 10.28
CA GLY A 91 4.65 10.89 11.58
C GLY A 91 5.69 9.77 11.75
N PHE A 92 6.32 9.32 10.66
CA PHE A 92 7.31 8.25 10.69
C PHE A 92 8.74 8.75 10.45
N THR A 93 9.70 8.10 11.12
CA THR A 93 11.12 8.10 10.75
C THR A 93 11.52 6.71 10.22
N PRO A 94 12.61 6.58 9.45
CA PRO A 94 13.06 5.27 8.97
C PRO A 94 13.29 4.26 10.10
N GLU A 95 13.86 4.71 11.22
CA GLU A 95 14.12 3.87 12.40
C GLU A 95 12.80 3.38 13.00
N LEU A 96 11.83 4.28 13.21
CA LEU A 96 10.52 3.93 13.73
C LEU A 96 9.78 2.94 12.81
N MET A 97 9.87 3.11 11.49
CA MET A 97 9.26 2.16 10.57
C MET A 97 9.87 0.77 10.67
N LEU A 98 11.20 0.67 10.82
CA LEU A 98 11.88 -0.62 11.00
C LEU A 98 11.45 -1.30 12.31
N GLU A 99 11.32 -0.54 13.39
CA GLU A 99 10.84 -1.06 14.68
C GLU A 99 9.39 -1.59 14.59
N LEU A 100 8.51 -0.85 13.91
CA LEU A 100 7.09 -1.21 13.79
C LEU A 100 6.81 -2.30 12.76
N SER A 101 7.67 -2.46 11.76
CA SER A 101 7.49 -3.44 10.66
C SER A 101 7.95 -4.86 11.03
N TRP A 102 8.08 -5.16 12.32
CA TRP A 102 8.63 -6.41 12.85
C TRP A 102 7.70 -7.62 12.63
N PRO A 103 8.14 -8.67 11.89
CA PRO A 103 9.00 -9.72 12.47
C PRO A 103 10.28 -10.13 11.67
N LEU A 104 10.98 -9.20 10.98
CA LEU A 104 11.94 -9.51 9.88
C LEU A 104 13.48 -9.38 10.16
N THR A 105 13.98 -9.38 11.39
CA THR A 105 15.42 -9.53 11.71
C THR A 105 15.75 -11.01 11.71
N PHE A 106 16.72 -11.33 10.86
CA PHE A 106 17.49 -12.55 10.90
C PHE A 106 18.59 -12.42 11.95
#